data_AF-A0A8X6V488-F1
#
_entry.id   AF-A0A8X6V488-F1
#
_cell.length_a   1.000
_cell.length_b   1.000
_cell.length_c   1.000
_cell.angle_alpha   90.00
_cell.angle_beta   90.00
_cell.angle_gamma   90.00
#
_symmetry.space_group_name_H-M   'P 1'
#
loop_
_entity.id
_entity.type
_entity.pdbx_description
1 polymer ?
#
loop_
_entity_poly.entity_id
_entity_poly.type
_entity_poly.pdbx_seq_one_letter_code
_entity_poly.pdbx_strand_id
1 'polypeptide(L)'
;MENLLAFKKAKANARRVRRRSQRQSWIRHVSSLTSSTSSKQSWKKVKAANGMYREFSFPILQTSNSIFSSPVEISNILSETFKSISSTVSYNSRFLEIKRRAERTPINFPTRSFFPYNCDFTMTELKKALLQAHNTSPGPDGITYTMLRHLSPNSNQHSFFI
;
A
#
# COMPACT_ATOMS: atom_id res chain seq x y z
N MET A 1 -0.50 -25.05 54.85
CA MET A 1 -1.10 -26.10 53.98
C MET A 1 -2.07 -25.51 52.95
N GLU A 2 -2.84 -24.49 53.32
CA GLU A 2 -3.82 -23.80 52.46
C GLU A 2 -3.24 -23.15 51.19
N ASN A 3 -2.08 -22.48 51.28
CA ASN A 3 -1.42 -21.83 50.13
C ASN A 3 -1.02 -22.81 49.01
N LEU A 4 -0.56 -24.02 49.37
CA LEU A 4 -0.19 -25.04 48.39
C LEU A 4 -1.42 -25.59 47.64
N LEU A 5 -2.53 -25.75 48.35
CA LEU A 5 -3.83 -26.15 47.78
C LEU A 5 -4.37 -25.06 46.84
N ALA A 6 -4.32 -23.80 47.26
CA ALA A 6 -4.71 -22.66 46.43
C ALA A 6 -3.88 -22.57 45.14
N PHE A 7 -2.55 -22.70 45.24
CA PHE A 7 -1.65 -22.74 44.08
C PHE A 7 -1.97 -23.89 43.12
N LYS A 8 -2.18 -25.12 43.63
CA LYS A 8 -2.53 -26.28 42.80
C LYS A 8 -3.86 -26.06 42.06
N LYS A 9 -4.88 -25.50 42.73
CA LYS A 9 -6.16 -25.13 42.12
C LYS A 9 -5.98 -24.07 41.02
N ALA A 10 -5.24 -23.00 41.30
CA ALA A 10 -4.95 -21.94 40.33
C ALA A 10 -4.19 -22.47 39.10
N LYS A 11 -3.17 -23.31 39.30
CA LYS A 11 -2.39 -23.95 38.23
C LYS A 11 -3.27 -24.85 37.35
N ALA A 12 -4.17 -25.63 37.96
CA ALA A 12 -5.12 -26.47 37.23
C ALA A 12 -6.10 -25.61 36.40
N ASN A 13 -6.60 -24.52 36.98
CA ASN A 13 -7.47 -23.57 36.27
C ASN A 13 -6.74 -22.92 35.08
N ALA A 14 -5.54 -22.38 35.29
CA ALA A 14 -4.74 -21.78 34.22
C ALA A 14 -4.48 -22.77 33.06
N ARG A 15 -4.15 -24.03 33.37
CA ARG A 15 -4.00 -25.09 32.36
C ARG A 15 -5.29 -25.36 31.60
N ARG A 16 -6.43 -25.42 32.30
CA ARG A 16 -7.75 -25.61 31.69
C ARG A 16 -8.11 -24.46 30.76
N VAL A 17 -7.95 -23.22 31.22
CA VAL A 17 -8.21 -22.01 30.44
C VAL A 17 -7.35 -21.99 29.18
N ARG A 18 -6.03 -22.20 29.30
CA ARG A 18 -5.12 -22.26 28.14
C ARG A 18 -5.57 -23.31 27.12
N ARG A 19 -5.83 -24.55 27.56
CA ARG A 19 -6.26 -25.64 26.65
C ARG A 19 -7.60 -25.32 25.98
N ARG A 20 -8.55 -24.76 26.73
CA ARG A 20 -9.86 -24.34 26.19
C ARG A 20 -9.69 -23.24 25.15
N SER A 21 -8.90 -22.20 25.44
CA SER A 21 -8.65 -21.08 24.53
C SER A 21 -7.93 -21.54 23.26
N GLN A 22 -6.92 -22.40 23.37
CA GLN A 22 -6.23 -22.98 22.21
C GLN A 22 -7.19 -23.80 21.34
N ARG A 23 -8.00 -24.69 21.94
CA ARG A 23 -9.00 -25.47 21.21
C ARG A 23 -10.01 -24.57 20.49
N GLN A 24 -10.53 -23.55 21.16
CA GLN A 24 -11.51 -22.63 20.56
C GLN A 24 -10.91 -21.74 19.47
N SER A 25 -9.65 -21.33 19.62
CA SER A 25 -8.91 -20.65 18.55
C SER A 25 -8.74 -21.57 17.33
N TRP A 26 -8.36 -22.83 17.54
CA TRP A 26 -8.20 -23.80 16.46
C TRP A 26 -9.51 -24.10 15.72
N ILE A 27 -10.60 -24.33 16.46
CA ILE A 27 -11.94 -24.52 15.87
C ILE A 27 -12.30 -23.33 14.98
N ARG A 28 -12.19 -22.09 15.49
CA ARG A 28 -12.47 -20.88 14.69
C ARG A 28 -11.58 -20.76 13.46
N HIS A 29 -10.29 -21.07 13.60
CA HIS A 29 -9.33 -21.00 12.50
C HIS A 29 -9.69 -21.96 11.37
N VAL A 30 -10.03 -23.21 11.69
CA VAL A 30 -10.44 -24.23 10.70
C VAL A 30 -11.82 -23.92 10.14
N SER A 31 -12.81 -23.55 10.96
CA SER A 31 -14.17 -23.21 10.52
C SER A 31 -14.24 -22.01 9.58
N SER A 32 -13.24 -21.13 9.59
CA SER A 32 -13.15 -20.01 8.65
C SER A 32 -12.67 -20.40 7.25
N LEU A 33 -12.30 -21.67 7.01
CA LEU A 33 -12.01 -22.19 5.67
C LEU A 33 -13.31 -22.65 5.01
N THR A 34 -13.75 -21.90 4.02
CA THR A 34 -14.94 -22.16 3.21
C THR A 34 -14.55 -22.50 1.77
N SER A 35 -15.50 -22.99 0.97
CA SER A 35 -15.31 -23.20 -0.48
C SER A 35 -14.94 -21.93 -1.24
N SER A 36 -15.28 -20.75 -0.70
CA SER A 36 -14.91 -19.45 -1.25
C SER A 36 -13.52 -18.95 -0.83
N THR A 37 -12.80 -19.69 0.02
CA THR A 37 -11.46 -19.30 0.47
C THR A 37 -10.45 -19.49 -0.67
N SER A 38 -9.79 -18.41 -1.08
CA SER A 38 -8.76 -18.49 -2.13
C SER A 38 -7.56 -19.34 -1.71
N SER A 39 -6.90 -19.97 -2.69
CA SER A 39 -5.69 -20.79 -2.47
C SER A 39 -4.60 -20.04 -1.68
N LYS A 40 -4.44 -18.72 -1.92
CA LYS A 40 -3.51 -17.85 -1.18
C LYS A 40 -3.85 -17.80 0.31
N GLN A 41 -5.11 -17.62 0.66
CA GLN A 41 -5.56 -17.55 2.05
C GLN A 41 -5.48 -18.92 2.74
N SER A 42 -5.85 -19.99 2.05
CA SER A 42 -5.70 -21.36 2.53
C SER A 42 -4.23 -21.67 2.85
N TRP A 43 -3.32 -21.36 1.94
CA TRP A 43 -1.89 -21.57 2.14
C TRP A 43 -1.32 -20.73 3.29
N LYS A 44 -1.77 -19.48 3.44
CA LYS A 44 -1.43 -18.62 4.60
C LYS A 44 -1.85 -19.27 5.92
N LYS A 45 -3.07 -19.82 5.98
CA LYS A 45 -3.61 -20.50 7.17
C LYS A 45 -2.87 -21.81 7.49
N VAL A 46 -2.47 -22.57 6.47
CA VAL A 46 -1.63 -23.78 6.62
C VAL A 46 -0.26 -23.41 7.20
N LYS A 47 0.40 -22.37 6.67
CA LYS A 47 1.66 -21.88 7.24
C LYS A 47 1.50 -21.43 8.69
N ALA A 48 0.37 -20.79 9.03
CA ALA A 48 0.09 -20.35 10.40
C ALA A 48 -0.09 -21.52 11.36
N ALA A 49 -0.79 -22.58 10.94
CA ALA A 49 -0.93 -23.80 11.72
C ALA A 49 0.43 -24.48 11.98
N ASN A 50 1.33 -24.45 10.99
CA ASN A 50 2.67 -25.01 11.10
C ASN A 50 3.69 -24.09 11.81
N GLY A 51 3.27 -22.94 12.35
CA GLY A 51 4.17 -21.96 12.98
C GLY A 51 5.16 -21.30 12.00
N MET A 52 5.00 -21.52 10.70
CA MET A 52 5.84 -20.93 9.65
C MET A 52 5.33 -19.56 9.19
N TYR A 53 4.12 -19.18 9.58
CA TYR A 53 3.58 -17.87 9.26
C TYR A 53 4.30 -16.79 10.06
N ARG A 54 4.89 -15.86 9.34
CA ARG A 54 5.37 -14.59 9.88
C ARG A 54 4.45 -13.50 9.36
N GLU A 55 3.89 -12.73 10.29
CA GLU A 55 3.19 -11.52 9.91
C GLU A 55 4.20 -10.55 9.28
N PHE A 56 3.76 -9.79 8.29
CA PHE A 56 4.62 -8.77 7.70
C PHE A 56 4.92 -7.73 8.78
N SER A 57 6.18 -7.68 9.20
CA SER A 57 6.65 -6.62 10.08
C SER A 57 7.07 -5.46 9.20
N PHE A 58 6.55 -4.27 9.48
CA PHE A 58 7.03 -3.08 8.81
C PHE A 58 8.51 -2.89 9.15
N PRO A 59 9.36 -2.65 8.14
CA PRO A 59 10.77 -2.43 8.39
C PRO A 59 10.92 -1.20 9.28
N ILE A 60 11.64 -1.37 10.39
CA ILE A 60 12.00 -0.29 11.29
C ILE A 60 13.20 0.43 10.67
N LEU A 61 13.10 1.75 10.51
CA LEU A 61 14.21 2.56 10.01
C LEU A 61 14.97 3.13 11.21
N GLN A 62 16.28 2.88 11.24
CA GLN A 62 17.16 3.42 12.27
C GLN A 62 18.10 4.43 11.64
N THR A 63 18.04 5.66 12.14
CA THR A 63 19.05 6.70 11.90
C THR A 63 19.94 6.77 13.14
N SER A 64 21.11 7.39 13.06
CA SER A 64 22.12 7.44 14.13
C SER A 64 21.57 7.80 15.52
N ASN A 65 20.50 8.60 15.60
CA ASN A 65 19.91 9.04 16.88
C ASN A 65 18.43 8.63 17.08
N SER A 66 17.78 7.96 16.12
CA SER A 66 16.31 7.75 16.17
C SER A 66 15.87 6.45 15.49
N ILE A 67 14.79 5.86 16.02
CA ILE A 67 14.14 4.66 15.50
C ILE A 67 12.73 5.03 15.05
N PHE A 68 12.38 4.71 13.80
CA PHE A 68 11.09 5.03 13.18
C PHE A 68 10.34 3.76 12.80
N SER A 69 9.10 3.65 13.25
CA SER A 69 8.21 2.50 12.98
C SER A 69 6.90 2.89 12.30
N SER A 70 6.58 4.18 12.20
CA SER A 70 5.39 4.67 11.51
C SER A 70 5.60 4.63 9.99
N PRO A 71 4.70 4.02 9.20
CA PRO A 71 4.81 4.01 7.74
C PRO A 71 4.94 5.40 7.12
N VAL A 72 4.22 6.38 7.68
CA VAL A 72 4.26 7.78 7.19
C VAL A 72 5.62 8.40 7.46
N GLU A 73 6.17 8.22 8.66
CA GLU A 73 7.49 8.76 9.03
C GLU A 73 8.59 8.11 8.19
N ILE A 74 8.56 6.78 8.03
CA ILE A 74 9.50 6.05 7.17
C ILE A 74 9.44 6.58 5.74
N SER A 75 8.23 6.78 5.19
CA SER A 75 8.04 7.34 3.84
C SER A 75 8.63 8.74 3.71
N ASN A 76 8.40 9.61 4.69
CA ASN A 76 8.95 10.97 4.70
C ASN A 76 10.47 10.98 4.75
N ILE A 77 11.07 10.13 5.59
CA ILE A 77 12.53 10.02 5.70
C ILE A 77 13.15 9.50 4.40
N LEU A 78 12.54 8.48 3.79
CA LEU A 78 12.99 7.98 2.49
C LEU A 78 12.90 9.06 1.42
N SER A 79 11.77 9.77 1.35
CA SER A 79 11.57 10.88 0.42
C SER A 79 12.63 11.98 0.58
N GLU A 80 12.87 12.45 1.80
CA GLU A 80 13.86 13.49 2.08
C GLU A 80 15.29 13.00 1.77
N THR A 81 15.59 11.74 2.09
CA THR A 81 16.88 11.11 1.76
C THR A 81 17.10 11.05 0.25
N PHE A 82 16.10 10.58 -0.51
CA PHE A 82 16.19 10.53 -1.97
C PHE A 82 16.30 11.92 -2.59
N LYS A 83 15.53 12.89 -2.10
CA LYS A 83 15.61 14.29 -2.51
C LYS A 83 17.00 14.86 -2.27
N SER A 84 17.58 14.60 -1.09
CA SER A 84 18.92 15.06 -0.74
C SER A 84 19.99 14.45 -1.65
N ILE A 85 19.96 13.12 -1.84
CA ILE A 85 20.92 12.41 -2.71
C ILE A 85 20.75 12.83 -4.18
N SER A 86 19.51 13.11 -4.62
CA SER A 86 19.21 13.54 -5.99
C SER A 86 19.36 15.05 -6.18
N SER A 87 19.79 15.78 -5.15
CA SER A 87 20.02 17.22 -5.27
C SER A 87 21.30 17.50 -6.05
N THR A 88 21.32 18.63 -6.76
CA THR A 88 22.50 19.10 -7.49
C THR A 88 23.74 19.20 -6.59
N VAL A 89 23.56 19.50 -5.30
CA VAL A 89 24.64 19.65 -4.33
C VAL A 89 25.33 18.31 -4.00
N SER A 90 24.60 17.20 -4.09
CA SER A 90 25.10 15.85 -3.78
C SER A 90 25.84 15.20 -4.95
N TYR A 91 25.80 15.81 -6.14
CA TYR A 91 26.47 15.26 -7.32
C TYR A 91 27.95 15.65 -7.38
N ASN A 92 28.78 14.72 -7.84
CA ASN A 92 30.18 15.02 -8.13
C ASN A 92 30.30 15.97 -9.35
N SER A 93 31.43 16.67 -9.43
CA SER A 93 31.70 17.68 -10.46
C SER A 93 31.57 17.13 -11.89
N ARG A 94 32.03 15.89 -12.12
CA ARG A 94 31.94 15.22 -13.43
C ARG A 94 30.49 15.02 -13.87
N PHE A 95 29.61 14.56 -12.97
CA PHE A 95 28.20 14.39 -13.27
C PHE A 95 27.49 15.73 -13.49
N LEU A 96 27.84 16.76 -12.73
CA LEU A 96 27.29 18.12 -12.91
C LEU A 96 27.61 18.71 -14.28
N GLU A 97 28.78 18.42 -14.84
CA GLU A 97 29.12 18.82 -16.20
C GLU A 97 28.25 18.10 -17.25
N ILE A 98 28.08 16.78 -17.10
CA ILE A 98 27.20 15.98 -17.97
C ILE A 98 25.77 16.50 -17.91
N LYS A 99 25.22 16.70 -16.70
CA LYS A 99 23.87 17.23 -16.48
C LYS A 99 23.68 18.58 -17.14
N ARG A 100 24.60 19.54 -16.90
CA ARG A 100 24.52 20.88 -17.52
C ARG A 100 24.57 20.82 -19.05
N ARG A 101 25.39 19.93 -19.63
CA ARG A 101 25.47 19.75 -21.08
C ARG A 101 24.18 19.14 -21.64
N ALA A 102 23.62 18.13 -20.97
CA ALA A 102 22.38 17.49 -21.36
C ALA A 102 21.20 18.48 -21.29
N GLU A 103 21.04 19.20 -20.18
CA GLU A 103 19.96 20.16 -19.95
C GLU A 103 20.04 21.42 -20.82
N ARG A 104 21.24 21.77 -21.32
CA ARG A 104 21.41 22.84 -22.31
C ARG A 104 20.88 22.47 -23.69
N THR A 105 20.69 21.18 -23.97
CA THR A 105 20.18 20.74 -25.27
C THR A 105 18.67 20.94 -25.26
N PRO A 106 18.12 21.86 -26.06
CA PRO A 106 16.68 22.04 -26.12
C PRO A 106 16.03 20.77 -26.64
N ILE A 107 14.93 20.36 -26.01
CA ILE A 107 14.11 19.26 -26.52
C ILE A 107 13.43 19.77 -27.78
N ASN A 108 13.94 19.35 -28.94
CA ASN A 108 13.32 19.62 -30.22
C ASN A 108 12.44 18.42 -30.58
N PHE A 109 11.14 18.65 -30.75
CA PHE A 109 10.22 17.68 -31.35
C PHE A 109 10.17 18.00 -32.85
N PRO A 110 10.97 17.34 -33.72
CA PRO A 110 11.16 17.74 -35.12
C PRO A 110 9.95 17.52 -36.03
N THR A 111 8.78 17.30 -35.45
CA THR A 111 7.54 17.04 -36.15
C THR A 111 6.77 18.33 -36.38
N ARG A 112 6.46 18.62 -37.65
CA ARG A 112 5.40 19.58 -38.00
C ARG A 112 4.04 18.90 -38.11
N SER A 113 4.00 17.58 -37.92
CA SER A 113 2.78 16.79 -37.98
C SER A 113 1.99 16.99 -36.69
N PHE A 114 0.71 17.30 -36.88
CA PHE A 114 -0.25 17.29 -35.81
C PHE A 114 -0.46 15.85 -35.33
N PHE A 115 -0.27 15.63 -34.04
CA PHE A 115 -0.50 14.33 -33.42
C PHE A 115 -1.72 14.41 -32.49
N PRO A 116 -2.71 13.50 -32.63
CA PRO A 116 -3.92 13.53 -31.81
C PRO A 116 -3.67 13.52 -30.30
N TYR A 117 -2.56 12.94 -29.82
CA TYR A 117 -2.21 12.91 -28.40
C TYR A 117 -1.69 14.25 -27.85
N ASN A 118 -1.35 15.20 -28.72
CA ASN A 118 -0.94 16.57 -28.35
C ASN A 118 -2.11 17.56 -28.40
N CYS A 119 -3.31 17.10 -28.78
CA CYS A 119 -4.52 17.90 -28.72
C CYS A 119 -4.93 18.14 -27.27
N ASP A 120 -5.76 19.16 -27.07
CA ASP A 120 -6.51 19.28 -25.83
C ASP A 120 -7.31 18.00 -25.60
N PHE A 121 -7.22 17.49 -24.36
CA PHE A 121 -8.03 16.39 -23.89
C PHE A 121 -9.51 16.72 -24.12
N THR A 122 -10.33 15.71 -24.40
CA THR A 122 -11.75 15.91 -24.71
C THR A 122 -12.67 15.18 -23.73
N MET A 123 -13.88 15.70 -23.58
CA MET A 123 -14.93 15.03 -22.80
C MET A 123 -15.21 13.60 -23.30
N THR A 124 -15.07 13.36 -24.60
CA THR A 124 -15.26 12.03 -25.20
C THR A 124 -14.17 11.06 -24.74
N GLU A 125 -12.92 11.51 -24.67
CA GLU A 125 -11.82 10.70 -24.15
C GLU A 125 -11.99 10.41 -22.67
N LEU A 126 -12.43 11.40 -21.86
CA LEU A 126 -12.75 11.18 -20.45
C LEU A 126 -13.83 10.10 -20.27
N LYS A 127 -14.94 10.23 -21.01
CA LYS A 127 -16.03 9.23 -20.96
C LYS A 127 -15.54 7.85 -21.39
N LYS A 128 -14.75 7.76 -22.46
CA LYS A 128 -14.20 6.50 -22.95
C LYS A 128 -13.25 5.87 -21.92
N ALA A 129 -12.37 6.66 -21.31
CA ALA A 129 -11.46 6.20 -20.27
C ALA A 129 -12.23 5.68 -19.03
N LEU A 130 -13.25 6.41 -18.58
CA LEU A 130 -14.09 5.99 -17.45
C LEU A 130 -14.87 4.70 -17.73
N LEU A 131 -15.37 4.52 -18.96
CA LEU A 131 -16.03 3.29 -19.39
C LEU A 131 -15.07 2.10 -19.39
N GLN A 132 -13.82 2.31 -19.83
CA GLN A 132 -12.80 1.27 -19.87
C GLN A 132 -12.16 0.98 -18.49
N ALA A 133 -12.26 1.91 -17.55
CA ALA A 133 -11.70 1.77 -16.22
C ALA A 133 -12.39 0.64 -15.42
N HIS A 134 -11.56 -0.24 -14.85
CA HIS A 134 -12.02 -1.25 -13.90
C HIS A 134 -12.36 -0.62 -12.54
N ASN A 135 -13.30 -1.24 -11.83
CA ASN A 135 -13.62 -0.83 -10.46
C ASN A 135 -12.47 -1.20 -9.53
N THR A 136 -11.66 -0.21 -9.16
CA THR A 136 -10.66 -0.32 -8.10
C THR A 136 -11.19 0.29 -6.80
N SER A 137 -10.49 0.05 -5.69
CA SER A 137 -10.78 0.70 -4.42
C SER A 137 -10.71 2.23 -4.57
N PRO A 138 -11.61 2.99 -3.92
CA PRO A 138 -11.60 4.45 -3.96
C PRO A 138 -10.33 5.00 -3.31
N GLY A 139 -9.96 6.22 -3.72
CA GLY A 139 -8.89 6.98 -3.08
C GLY A 139 -9.29 7.49 -1.68
N PRO A 140 -8.42 8.27 -1.02
CA PRO A 140 -8.73 8.89 0.27
C PRO A 140 -9.95 9.83 0.24
N ASP A 141 -10.35 10.30 -0.93
CA ASP A 141 -11.56 11.10 -1.18
C ASP A 141 -12.86 10.29 -1.15
N GLY A 142 -12.76 8.95 -1.16
CA GLY A 142 -13.92 8.06 -1.18
C GLY A 142 -14.64 7.98 -2.53
N ILE A 143 -14.11 8.60 -3.60
CA ILE A 143 -14.77 8.65 -4.91
C ILE A 143 -14.45 7.38 -5.70
N THR A 144 -15.49 6.70 -6.17
CA THR A 144 -15.34 5.45 -6.96
C THR A 144 -15.53 5.70 -8.46
N TYR A 145 -14.92 4.86 -9.30
CA TYR A 145 -15.18 4.87 -10.75
C TYR A 145 -16.66 4.64 -11.10
N THR A 146 -17.39 3.88 -10.27
CA THR A 146 -18.84 3.74 -10.39
C THR A 146 -19.57 5.05 -10.21
N MET A 147 -19.17 5.90 -9.25
CA MET A 147 -19.78 7.22 -9.07
C MET A 147 -19.48 8.13 -10.27
N LEU A 148 -18.22 8.14 -10.73
CA LEU A 148 -17.80 8.96 -11.87
C LEU A 148 -18.55 8.62 -13.17
N ARG A 149 -18.80 7.33 -13.44
CA ARG A 149 -19.59 6.90 -14.61
C ARG A 149 -21.06 7.32 -14.58
N HIS A 150 -21.62 7.53 -13.39
CA HIS A 150 -23.04 7.89 -13.21
C HIS A 150 -23.25 9.38 -12.89
N LEU A 151 -22.22 10.21 -13.03
CA LEU A 151 -22.38 11.66 -12.91
C LEU A 151 -23.34 12.19 -13.98
N SER A 152 -24.10 13.22 -13.61
CA SER A 152 -24.93 13.96 -14.57
C SER A 152 -24.05 14.61 -15.66
N PRO A 153 -24.58 14.89 -16.86
CA PRO A 153 -23.81 15.57 -17.91
C PRO A 153 -23.19 16.89 -17.46
N ASN A 154 -23.90 17.66 -16.63
CA ASN A 154 -23.44 18.94 -16.08
C ASN A 154 -22.30 18.75 -15.07
N SER A 155 -22.40 17.72 -14.21
CA SER A 155 -21.36 17.39 -13.24
C SER A 155 -20.09 16.88 -13.92
N ASN A 156 -20.23 16.08 -14.98
CA ASN A 156 -19.09 15.61 -15.78
C ASN A 156 -18.31 16.76 -16.42
N GLN A 157 -19.02 17.75 -16.96
CA GLN A 157 -18.39 18.93 -17.55
C GLN A 157 -17.62 19.74 -16.50
N HIS A 158 -18.14 19.88 -15.29
CA HIS A 158 -17.44 20.58 -14.22
C HIS A 158 -16.17 19.84 -13.78
N SER A 159 -16.23 18.52 -13.59
CA SER A 159 -15.06 17.70 -13.22
C SER A 159 -13.96 17.64 -14.27
N PHE A 160 -14.24 18.01 -15.52
CA PHE A 160 -13.25 18.06 -16.59
C PHE A 160 -12.34 19.31 -16.50
N PHE A 161 -12.79 20.37 -15.84
CA PHE A 161 -12.06 21.64 -15.75
C PHE A 161 -11.39 21.89 -14.38
N ILE A 162 -11.38 20.89 -13.49
CA ILE A 162 -10.69 20.90 -12.19
C ILE A 162 -9.43 20.07 -12.29
#